data_AF-A0A7S2GC84-F1
#
_entry.id   AF-A0A7S2GC84-F1
#
_cell.length_a   1.000
_cell.length_b   1.000
_cell.length_c   1.000
_cell.angle_alpha   90.00
_cell.angle_beta   90.00
_cell.angle_gamma   90.00
#
_symmetry.space_group_name_H-M   'P 1'
#
loop_
_entity.id
_entity.type
_entity.pdbx_description
1 polymer ?
#
loop_
_entity_poly.entity_id
_entity_poly.type
_entity_poly.pdbx_seq_one_letter_code
_entity_poly.pdbx_strand_id
1 'polypeptide(L)'
;MSYSELGDLGRARKVKHCGPVSAFLELRETWAGQELTPSKRSSSSSAAATAPPKSQDEKVAQKVKDFYFYNSVNRHKMTTLTPSYHAENYSPDDNRFDLRPFLQNPRFEKQFEKIDQLVDSFSQPLPLSSATARTGKSDL
;
A
#
# COMPACT_ATOMS: atom_id res chain seq x y z
N MET A 1 -8.50 -9.64 3.97
CA MET A 1 -8.28 -8.47 4.84
C MET A 1 -9.41 -8.40 5.84
N SER A 2 -9.10 -8.12 7.10
CA SER A 2 -10.07 -7.85 8.16
C SER A 2 -10.60 -6.42 8.06
N TYR A 3 -11.67 -6.10 8.80
CA TYR A 3 -12.22 -4.74 8.84
C TYR A 3 -11.30 -3.73 9.53
N SER A 4 -10.52 -4.16 10.54
CA SER A 4 -9.53 -3.29 11.19
C SER A 4 -8.45 -2.85 10.20
N GLU A 5 -7.90 -3.80 9.44
CA GLU A 5 -6.91 -3.56 8.40
C GLU A 5 -7.47 -2.63 7.29
N LEU A 6 -8.73 -2.85 6.90
CA LEU A 6 -9.40 -2.00 5.91
C LEU A 6 -9.59 -0.56 6.41
N GLY A 7 -9.87 -0.38 7.70
CA GLY A 7 -9.96 0.94 8.34
C GLY A 7 -8.63 1.69 8.31
N ASP A 8 -7.51 1.01 8.60
CA ASP A 8 -6.17 1.60 8.52
C ASP A 8 -5.83 2.03 7.09
N LEU A 9 -6.12 1.18 6.10
CA LEU A 9 -5.96 1.51 4.67
C LEU A 9 -6.81 2.72 4.26
N GLY A 10 -8.05 2.80 4.74
CA GLY A 10 -8.95 3.93 4.50
C GLY A 10 -8.40 5.24 5.06
N ARG A 11 -7.92 5.22 6.31
CA ARG A 11 -7.27 6.37 6.96
C ARG A 11 -5.98 6.77 6.27
N ALA A 12 -5.12 5.81 5.91
CA ALA A 12 -3.89 6.09 5.17
C ALA A 12 -4.18 6.82 3.83
N ARG A 13 -5.19 6.35 3.07
CA ARG A 13 -5.59 6.96 1.79
C ARG A 13 -6.15 8.38 1.94
N LYS A 14 -7.07 8.58 2.89
CA LYS A 14 -7.88 9.81 2.96
C LYS A 14 -7.34 10.84 3.95
N VAL A 15 -6.94 10.41 5.14
CA VAL A 15 -6.48 11.31 6.22
C VAL A 15 -5.00 11.62 6.09
N LYS A 16 -4.17 10.60 5.83
CA LYS A 16 -2.71 10.78 5.65
C LYS A 16 -2.31 11.11 4.20
N HIS A 17 -3.28 11.19 3.29
CA HIS A 17 -3.07 11.47 1.87
C HIS A 17 -2.03 10.57 1.18
N CYS A 18 -1.89 9.34 1.64
CA CYS A 18 -0.92 8.40 1.09
C CYS A 18 -1.42 7.84 -0.25
N GLY A 19 -0.52 7.75 -1.24
CA GLY A 19 -0.69 6.89 -2.42
C GLY A 19 -0.27 5.44 -2.13
N PRO A 20 -0.22 4.55 -3.15
CA PRO A 20 0.14 3.14 -2.93
C PRO A 20 1.51 2.95 -2.27
N VAL A 21 2.54 3.65 -2.75
CA VAL A 21 3.91 3.53 -2.23
C VAL A 21 4.01 4.08 -0.81
N SER A 22 3.48 5.29 -0.56
CA SER A 22 3.49 5.89 0.77
C SER A 22 2.68 5.09 1.78
N ALA A 23 1.54 4.53 1.36
CA ALA A 23 0.71 3.69 2.23
C ALA A 23 1.42 2.40 2.61
N PHE A 24 2.20 1.81 1.70
CA PHE A 24 3.04 0.66 2.01
C PHE A 24 4.08 0.97 3.09
N LEU A 25 4.82 2.08 2.97
CA LEU A 25 5.82 2.48 3.96
C LEU A 25 5.20 2.72 5.34
N GLU A 26 4.08 3.45 5.38
CA GLU A 26 3.35 3.77 6.61
C GLU A 26 2.79 2.52 7.30
N LEU A 27 2.14 1.64 6.54
CA LEU A 27 1.48 0.44 7.08
C LEU A 27 2.49 -0.64 7.47
N ARG A 28 3.65 -0.68 6.82
CA ARG A 28 4.75 -1.56 7.23
C ARG A 28 5.17 -1.23 8.66
N GLU A 29 5.31 0.04 8.99
CA GLU A 29 5.68 0.49 10.35
C GLU A 29 4.53 0.29 11.33
N THR A 30 3.30 0.65 10.92
CA THR A 30 2.11 0.54 11.79
C THR A 30 1.79 -0.91 12.16
N TRP A 31 1.96 -1.84 11.21
CA TRP A 31 1.66 -3.26 11.42
C TRP A 31 2.89 -4.08 11.83
N ALA A 32 4.02 -3.45 12.15
CA ALA A 32 5.22 -4.12 12.63
C ALA A 32 4.89 -5.02 13.84
N GLY A 33 5.17 -6.32 13.75
CA GLY A 33 4.87 -7.29 14.81
C GLY A 33 3.40 -7.73 14.95
N GLN A 34 2.49 -7.30 14.07
CA GLN A 34 1.10 -7.77 14.06
C GLN A 34 0.89 -8.97 13.13
N GLU A 35 0.05 -9.92 13.56
CA GLU A 35 -0.40 -11.01 12.69
C GLU A 35 -1.42 -10.51 11.67
N LEU A 36 -1.01 -10.53 10.40
CA LEU A 36 -1.83 -10.06 9.29
C LEU A 36 -2.72 -11.19 8.75
N THR A 37 -4.00 -10.89 8.58
CA THR A 37 -4.99 -11.81 7.97
C THR A 37 -4.54 -12.19 6.55
N PRO A 38 -4.60 -13.47 6.12
CA PRO A 38 -4.22 -13.83 4.75
C PRO A 38 -5.09 -13.11 3.71
N SER A 39 -4.47 -12.70 2.59
CA SER A 39 -5.23 -12.19 1.45
C SER A 39 -5.88 -13.36 0.71
N LYS A 40 -7.17 -13.24 0.38
CA LYS A 40 -7.88 -14.26 -0.42
C LYS A 40 -7.39 -14.33 -1.87
N ARG A 41 -6.71 -13.27 -2.37
CA ARG A 41 -6.17 -13.26 -3.74
C ARG A 41 -4.88 -14.08 -3.86
N SER A 42 -4.13 -14.27 -2.77
CA SER A 42 -2.95 -15.13 -2.78
C SER A 42 -3.29 -16.62 -2.62
N SER A 43 -4.54 -16.97 -2.30
CA SER A 43 -4.97 -18.36 -2.13
C SER A 43 -5.60 -18.98 -3.38
N SER A 44 -5.79 -18.23 -4.48
CA SER A 44 -6.24 -18.82 -5.74
C SER A 44 -5.08 -19.51 -6.44
N SER A 45 -5.17 -20.83 -6.58
CA SER A 45 -4.23 -21.77 -7.23
C SER A 45 -4.01 -21.54 -8.74
N SER A 46 -4.34 -20.38 -9.29
CA SER A 46 -4.09 -20.06 -10.69
C SER A 46 -2.58 -19.93 -10.95
N ALA A 47 -2.08 -20.62 -11.98
CA ALA A 47 -0.66 -20.79 -12.32
C ALA A 47 0.19 -19.51 -12.50
N ALA A 48 -0.43 -18.32 -12.53
CA ALA A 48 0.26 -17.03 -12.58
C ALA A 48 0.46 -16.38 -11.19
N ALA A 49 0.01 -17.01 -10.11
CA ALA A 49 0.17 -16.50 -8.75
C ALA A 49 1.62 -16.66 -8.31
N THR A 50 2.33 -15.52 -8.21
CA THR A 50 3.57 -15.38 -7.45
C THR A 50 3.48 -16.14 -6.13
N ALA A 51 4.55 -16.82 -5.74
CA ALA A 51 4.62 -17.65 -4.54
C ALA A 51 3.95 -16.99 -3.33
N PRO A 52 3.31 -17.76 -2.43
CA PRO A 52 2.61 -17.19 -1.28
C PRO A 52 3.56 -16.28 -0.48
N PRO A 53 3.10 -15.09 -0.04
CA PRO A 53 3.95 -14.11 0.62
C PRO A 53 4.48 -14.68 1.92
N LYS A 54 5.81 -14.81 2.02
CA LYS A 54 6.51 -15.43 3.15
C LYS A 54 6.89 -14.37 4.17
N SER A 55 7.40 -13.23 3.70
CA SER A 55 7.83 -12.13 4.56
C SER A 55 6.66 -11.23 4.99
N GLN A 56 6.83 -10.52 6.09
CA GLN A 56 5.83 -9.55 6.54
C GLN A 56 5.64 -8.43 5.52
N ASP A 57 6.73 -7.92 4.95
CA ASP A 57 6.70 -6.84 3.96
C ASP A 57 5.94 -7.25 2.69
N GLU A 58 6.11 -8.47 2.21
CA GLU A 58 5.31 -9.02 1.10
C GLU A 58 3.82 -9.08 1.43
N LYS A 59 3.46 -9.46 2.67
CA LYS A 59 2.06 -9.50 3.11
C LYS A 59 1.44 -8.11 3.13
N VAL A 60 2.17 -7.10 3.60
CA VAL A 60 1.73 -5.69 3.59
C VAL A 60 1.60 -5.21 2.15
N ALA A 61 2.61 -5.43 1.31
CA ALA A 61 2.61 -5.05 -0.09
C ALA A 61 1.41 -5.63 -0.86
N GLN A 62 1.13 -6.92 -0.67
CA GLN A 62 -0.01 -7.57 -1.32
C GLN A 62 -1.34 -6.94 -0.90
N LYS A 63 -1.52 -6.63 0.39
CA LYS A 63 -2.74 -5.98 0.90
C LYS A 63 -2.93 -4.57 0.34
N VAL A 64 -1.86 -3.79 0.29
CA VAL A 64 -1.88 -2.45 -0.29
C VAL A 64 -2.26 -2.51 -1.76
N LYS A 65 -1.61 -3.39 -2.54
CA LYS A 65 -1.94 -3.61 -3.96
C LYS A 65 -3.40 -4.02 -4.15
N ASP A 66 -3.88 -4.96 -3.34
CA ASP A 66 -5.26 -5.42 -3.37
C ASP A 66 -6.26 -4.29 -3.11
N PHE A 67 -6.01 -3.48 -2.08
CA PHE A 67 -6.85 -2.35 -1.72
C PHE A 67 -6.93 -1.32 -2.85
N TYR A 68 -5.80 -0.86 -3.38
CA TYR A 68 -5.79 0.14 -4.45
C TYR A 68 -6.39 -0.37 -5.75
N PHE A 69 -6.13 -1.63 -6.11
CA PHE A 69 -6.75 -2.29 -7.25
C PHE A 69 -8.28 -2.30 -7.13
N TYR A 70 -8.82 -2.83 -6.03
CA TYR A 70 -10.27 -2.94 -5.86
C TYR A 70 -10.94 -1.59 -5.66
N ASN A 71 -10.29 -0.65 -4.98
CA ASN A 71 -10.77 0.72 -4.84
C ASN A 71 -10.88 1.41 -6.21
N SER A 72 -9.87 1.24 -7.08
CA SER A 72 -9.87 1.81 -8.43
C SER A 72 -10.95 1.19 -9.32
N VAL A 73 -11.00 -0.15 -9.42
CA VAL A 73 -12.00 -0.85 -10.25
C VAL A 73 -13.43 -0.53 -9.81
N ASN A 74 -13.68 -0.42 -8.50
CA ASN A 74 -15.02 -0.17 -7.98
C ASN A 74 -15.32 1.32 -7.75
N ARG A 75 -14.43 2.25 -8.14
CA ARG A 75 -14.64 3.67 -7.82
C ARG A 75 -15.92 4.23 -8.43
N HIS A 76 -16.28 3.77 -9.62
CA HIS A 76 -17.55 4.12 -10.28
C HIS A 76 -18.79 3.81 -9.43
N LYS A 77 -18.75 2.85 -8.50
CA LYS A 77 -19.90 2.57 -7.62
C LYS A 77 -20.16 3.71 -6.63
N MET A 78 -19.16 4.53 -6.35
CA MET A 78 -19.29 5.68 -5.45
C MET A 78 -20.03 6.85 -6.10
N THR A 79 -20.08 6.94 -7.43
CA THR A 79 -20.75 8.04 -8.13
C THR A 79 -22.27 7.91 -8.09
N THR A 80 -22.78 6.69 -7.88
CA THR A 80 -24.22 6.38 -7.80
C THR A 80 -24.62 5.87 -6.41
N LEU A 81 -23.75 6.01 -5.40
CA LEU A 81 -24.06 5.57 -4.04
C LEU A 81 -25.10 6.52 -3.42
N THR A 82 -26.04 5.95 -2.66
CA THR A 82 -27.04 6.72 -1.93
C THR A 82 -26.36 7.70 -0.97
N PRO A 83 -26.82 8.96 -0.90
CA PRO A 83 -26.31 9.91 0.08
C PRO A 83 -26.39 9.31 1.50
N SER A 84 -25.31 9.47 2.26
CA SER A 84 -25.19 8.93 3.62
C SER A 84 -24.76 10.01 4.61
N TYR A 85 -25.05 9.78 5.89
CA TYR A 85 -24.65 10.68 6.97
C TYR A 85 -23.11 10.70 7.09
N HIS A 86 -22.54 11.90 7.17
CA HIS A 86 -21.11 12.07 7.34
C HIS A 86 -20.73 11.93 8.82
N ALA A 87 -20.11 10.80 9.18
CA ALA A 87 -19.65 10.50 10.54
C ALA A 87 -18.12 10.44 10.68
N GLU A 88 -17.41 10.16 9.59
CA GLU A 88 -15.98 9.80 9.63
C GLU A 88 -15.16 10.61 8.63
N ASN A 89 -13.99 11.08 9.08
CA ASN A 89 -13.07 11.91 8.27
C ASN A 89 -12.38 11.15 7.14
N TYR A 90 -12.58 9.82 7.03
CA TYR A 90 -12.08 9.02 5.92
C TYR A 90 -13.18 8.52 4.96
N SER A 91 -14.37 9.14 5.01
CA SER A 91 -15.50 8.80 4.13
C SER A 91 -15.09 8.80 2.64
N PRO A 92 -15.54 7.82 1.85
CA PRO A 92 -15.25 7.75 0.42
C PRO A 92 -16.28 8.48 -0.47
N ASP A 93 -17.28 9.17 0.09
CA ASP A 93 -18.36 9.84 -0.65
C ASP A 93 -17.85 10.81 -1.73
N ASP A 94 -18.22 10.55 -2.97
CA ASP A 94 -17.75 11.30 -4.15
C ASP A 94 -18.63 12.52 -4.46
N ASN A 95 -19.77 12.70 -3.77
CA ASN A 95 -20.68 13.82 -4.01
C ASN A 95 -20.18 15.13 -3.39
N ARG A 96 -19.52 15.05 -2.23
CA ARG A 96 -19.10 16.24 -1.47
C ARG A 96 -17.71 16.14 -0.85
N PHE A 97 -17.28 14.96 -0.41
CA PHE A 97 -16.15 14.87 0.52
C PHE A 97 -14.83 14.34 -0.09
N ASP A 98 -14.89 13.34 -0.96
CA ASP A 98 -13.72 12.71 -1.58
C ASP A 98 -13.80 12.75 -3.10
N LEU A 99 -13.78 13.95 -3.68
CA LEU A 99 -13.82 14.14 -5.13
C LEU A 99 -12.61 13.48 -5.80
N ARG A 100 -12.83 12.41 -6.58
CA ARG A 100 -11.75 11.70 -7.29
C ARG A 100 -12.21 11.21 -8.67
N PRO A 101 -11.28 11.04 -9.62
CA PRO A 101 -11.61 10.39 -10.89
C PRO A 101 -12.18 8.99 -10.63
N PHE A 102 -13.29 8.65 -11.29
CA PHE A 102 -13.88 7.32 -11.22
C PHE A 102 -13.34 6.37 -12.30
N LEU A 103 -12.77 6.92 -13.39
CA LEU A 103 -12.03 6.17 -14.41
C LEU A 103 -10.52 6.26 -14.10
N GLN A 104 -10.02 5.29 -13.35
CA GLN A 104 -8.62 5.19 -12.97
C GLN A 104 -7.96 3.99 -13.66
N ASN A 105 -6.63 4.02 -13.83
CA ASN A 105 -5.89 2.82 -14.23
C ASN A 105 -5.77 1.88 -13.02
N PRO A 106 -6.41 0.69 -13.01
CA PRO A 106 -6.40 -0.21 -11.86
C PRO A 106 -5.08 -0.95 -11.67
N ARG A 107 -4.20 -0.97 -12.69
CA ARG A 107 -2.93 -1.71 -12.62
C ARG A 107 -1.86 -1.00 -11.80
N PHE A 108 -1.90 0.34 -11.73
CA PHE A 108 -0.90 1.15 -11.02
C PHE A 108 0.54 0.69 -11.26
N GLU A 109 0.90 0.41 -12.52
CA GLU A 109 2.12 -0.32 -12.92
C GLU A 109 3.38 0.26 -12.25
N LYS A 110 3.64 1.56 -12.43
CA LYS A 110 4.79 2.25 -11.84
C LYS A 110 4.81 2.19 -10.31
N GLN A 111 3.65 2.33 -9.67
CA GLN A 111 3.58 2.34 -8.21
C GLN A 111 3.78 0.94 -7.64
N PHE A 112 3.22 -0.08 -8.29
CA PHE A 112 3.33 -1.46 -7.85
C PHE A 112 4.74 -2.01 -8.08
N GLU A 113 5.37 -1.71 -9.22
CA GLU A 113 6.78 -1.99 -9.47
C GLU A 113 7.68 -1.33 -8.41
N LYS A 114 7.36 -0.09 -8.01
CA LYS A 114 8.13 0.59 -6.97
C LYS A 114 7.99 -0.08 -5.59
N ILE A 115 6.80 -0.59 -5.27
CA ILE A 115 6.59 -1.38 -4.04
C ILE A 115 7.42 -2.65 -4.09
N ASP A 116 7.44 -3.36 -5.22
CA ASP A 116 8.21 -4.59 -5.37
C ASP A 116 9.72 -4.34 -5.18
N GLN A 117 10.26 -3.29 -5.81
CA GLN A 117 11.66 -2.88 -5.60
C GLN A 117 11.96 -2.57 -4.13
N LEU A 118 11.02 -1.96 -3.41
CA LEU A 118 11.19 -1.63 -2.00
C LEU A 118 11.18 -2.91 -1.14
N VAL A 119 10.24 -3.82 -1.38
CA VAL A 119 10.18 -5.13 -0.70
C VAL A 119 11.48 -5.90 -0.92
N ASP A 120 11.97 -5.96 -2.16
CA ASP A 120 13.25 -6.59 -2.48
C ASP A 120 14.41 -5.92 -1.72
N SER A 121 14.45 -4.59 -1.67
CA SER A 121 15.50 -3.84 -0.96
C SER A 121 15.51 -4.09 0.55
N PHE A 122 14.34 -4.31 1.16
CA PHE A 122 14.22 -4.62 2.58
C PHE A 122 14.48 -6.09 2.89
N SER A 123 14.25 -6.98 1.91
CA SER A 123 14.59 -8.40 2.03
C SER A 123 16.09 -8.65 1.98
N GLN A 124 16.87 -7.81 1.29
CA GLN A 124 18.33 -7.94 1.27
C GLN A 124 18.90 -7.46 2.61
N PRO A 125 19.85 -8.19 3.23
CA PRO A 125 20.63 -7.62 4.31
C PRO A 125 21.34 -6.38 3.78
N LEU A 126 21.19 -5.24 4.46
CA LEU A 126 21.81 -3.97 4.08
C LEU A 126 23.26 -4.24 3.62
N PRO A 127 23.65 -3.86 2.39
CA PRO A 127 25.05 -3.95 2.02
C PRO A 127 25.80 -3.12 3.05
N LEU A 128 26.75 -3.75 3.75
CA LEU A 128 27.66 -3.08 4.67
C LEU A 128 28.13 -1.82 3.97
N SER A 129 27.67 -0.67 4.46
CA SER A 129 28.07 0.63 3.95
C SER A 129 29.59 0.66 4.09
N SER A 130 30.30 0.51 2.97
CA SER A 130 31.73 0.74 2.92
C SER A 130 31.89 2.19 3.30
N ALA A 131 32.26 2.42 4.56
CA ALA A 131 32.55 3.72 5.11
C ALA A 131 33.33 4.52 4.06
N THR A 132 32.75 5.61 3.59
CA THR A 132 33.48 6.63 2.84
C THR A 132 34.67 7.04 3.70
N ALA A 133 35.82 6.46 3.40
CA ALA A 133 37.09 6.86 3.94
C ALA A 133 37.34 8.30 3.45
N ARG A 134 36.88 9.27 4.25
CA ARG A 134 37.43 10.63 4.24
C ARG A 134 38.86 10.49 4.77
N THR A 135 39.77 10.07 3.90
CA THR A 135 41.19 10.26 4.10
C THR A 135 41.42 11.76 4.14
N GLY A 136 41.92 12.23 5.27
CA GLY A 136 42.39 13.59 5.42
C GLY A 136 43.52 13.85 4.42
N LYS A 137 43.47 15.01 3.79
CA LYS A 137 44.67 15.77 3.48
C LYS A 137 44.50 17.15 4.09
N SER A 138 45.10 17.27 5.28
CA SER A 138 45.76 18.50 5.71
C SER A 138 46.68 18.98 4.59
N ASP A 139 46.52 20.21 4.14
CA ASP A 139 47.58 21.00 3.54
C ASP A 139 47.16 22.48 3.61
N LEU A 140 47.83 23.19 4.55
CA LEU A 140 48.10 24.63 4.65
C LEU A 140 46.94 25.62 4.83
#